data_AF-A0A972QTH8-F1
#
_entry.id   AF-A0A972QTH8-F1
#
_cell.length_a   1.000
_cell.length_b   1.000
_cell.length_c   1.000
_cell.angle_alpha   90.00
_cell.angle_beta   90.00
_cell.angle_gamma   90.00
#
_symmetry.space_group_name_H-M   'P 1'
#
loop_
_entity.id
_entity.type
_entity.pdbx_description
1 polymer ?
#
loop_
_entity_poly.entity_id
_entity_poly.type
_entity_poly.pdbx_seq_one_letter_code
_entity_poly.pdbx_strand_id
1 'polypeptide(L)' 'PETILVSIMHANNEIGTIEPIPEIAAVCREKGIMFHTDAVATVGNIPVDVNELNVDLLSLSGVSLGAPKGV' A
#
# COMPACT_ATOMS: atom_id res chain seq x y z
N PRO A 1 12.70 -16.91 8.20
CA PRO A 1 12.46 -16.51 6.80
C PRO A 1 13.68 -15.78 6.25
N GLU A 2 14.10 -16.02 5.01
CA GLU A 2 15.12 -15.17 4.35
C GLU A 2 14.52 -13.84 3.90
N THR A 3 13.20 -13.81 3.64
CA THR A 3 12.47 -12.60 3.27
C THR A 3 12.28 -11.67 4.46
N ILE A 4 12.67 -10.40 4.30
CA ILE A 4 12.55 -9.36 5.33
C ILE A 4 11.49 -8.30 5.00
N LEU A 5 11.09 -8.18 3.72
CA LEU A 5 10.13 -7.19 3.24
C LEU A 5 9.32 -7.76 2.08
N VAL A 6 8.02 -7.47 2.08
CA VAL A 6 7.11 -7.64 0.93
C VAL A 6 6.59 -6.26 0.53
N SER A 7 6.50 -5.99 -0.77
CA SER A 7 5.98 -4.72 -1.31
C SER A 7 4.98 -5.00 -2.43
N ILE A 8 3.76 -4.47 -2.33
CA ILE A 8 2.67 -4.69 -3.29
C ILE A 8 1.92 -3.39 -3.56
N MET A 9 1.55 -3.12 -4.82
CA MET A 9 0.67 -1.99 -5.14
C MET A 9 -0.74 -2.23 -4.59
N HIS A 10 -1.33 -1.26 -3.90
CA HIS A 10 -2.70 -1.32 -3.41
C HIS A 10 -3.70 -1.37 -4.58
N ALA A 11 -3.41 -0.66 -5.67
CA ALA A 11 -4.07 -0.90 -6.94
C ALA A 11 -3.07 -0.85 -8.10
N ASN A 12 -3.22 -1.76 -9.05
CA ASN A 12 -2.47 -1.71 -10.30
C ASN A 12 -2.95 -0.52 -11.15
N ASN A 13 -2.00 0.32 -11.60
CA ASN A 13 -2.26 1.55 -12.33
C ASN A 13 -2.56 1.34 -13.82
N GLU A 14 -2.36 0.15 -14.39
CA GLU A 14 -2.71 -0.18 -15.78
C GLU A 14 -4.12 -0.77 -15.93
N ILE A 15 -4.51 -1.68 -15.04
CA ILE A 15 -5.78 -2.42 -15.13
C ILE A 15 -6.77 -2.10 -14.00
N GLY A 16 -6.35 -1.35 -12.97
CA GLY A 16 -7.23 -0.91 -11.89
C GLY A 16 -7.62 -1.99 -10.88
N THR A 17 -6.95 -3.15 -10.88
CA THR A 17 -7.19 -4.20 -9.88
C THR A 17 -6.76 -3.71 -8.50
N ILE A 18 -7.64 -3.84 -7.51
CA ILE A 18 -7.39 -3.52 -6.10
C ILE A 18 -6.99 -4.80 -5.38
N GLU A 19 -5.84 -4.78 -4.72
CA GLU A 19 -5.30 -5.94 -4.01
C GLU A 19 -5.87 -6.05 -2.56
N PRO A 20 -6.07 -7.26 -2.03
CA PRO A 20 -6.53 -7.49 -0.66
C PRO A 20 -5.41 -7.25 0.36
N ILE A 21 -5.03 -5.99 0.54
CA ILE A 21 -3.90 -5.57 1.38
C ILE A 21 -4.02 -6.03 2.85
N PRO A 22 -5.17 -5.92 3.55
CA PRO A 22 -5.30 -6.38 4.93
C PRO A 22 -4.98 -7.87 5.12
N GLU A 23 -5.44 -8.72 4.20
CA GLU A 23 -5.21 -10.16 4.22
C GLU A 23 -3.73 -10.48 3.99
N ILE A 24 -3.09 -9.80 3.04
CA ILE A 24 -1.67 -9.99 2.77
C ILE A 24 -0.81 -9.49 3.94
N ALA A 25 -1.20 -8.37 4.56
CA ALA A 25 -0.55 -7.84 5.75
C ALA A 25 -0.59 -8.84 6.91
N ALA A 26 -1.73 -9.51 7.12
CA ALA A 26 -1.87 -10.54 8.14
C ALA A 26 -0.87 -11.70 7.92
N VAL A 27 -0.75 -12.19 6.69
CA VAL A 27 0.21 -13.26 6.33
C VAL A 27 1.66 -12.82 6.54
N CYS A 28 2.01 -11.58 6.19
CA CYS A 28 3.36 -11.04 6.40
C CYS A 28 3.67 -10.94 7.89
N ARG A 29 2.71 -10.44 8.68
CA ARG A 29 2.85 -10.26 10.12
C ARG A 29 3.00 -11.58 10.87
N GLU A 30 2.23 -12.61 10.51
CA GLU A 30 2.39 -13.97 11.06
C GLU A 30 3.79 -14.53 10.87
N LYS A 31 4.48 -14.12 9.79
CA LYS A 31 5.83 -14.55 9.46
C LYS A 31 6.92 -13.61 9.99
N GLY A 32 6.56 -12.52 10.64
CA GLY A 32 7.49 -11.48 11.10
C GLY A 32 8.19 -10.75 9.95
N ILE A 33 7.52 -10.60 8.81
CA ILE A 33 8.03 -9.93 7.60
C ILE A 33 7.41 -8.54 7.52
N MET A 34 8.21 -7.50 7.26
CA MET A 34 7.67 -6.15 7.05
C MET A 34 6.83 -6.09 5.77
N PHE A 35 5.77 -5.31 5.79
CA PHE A 35 4.90 -5.14 4.64
C PHE A 35 4.74 -3.67 4.26
N HIS A 36 5.08 -3.39 3.00
CA HIS A 36 4.90 -2.09 2.35
C HIS A 36 3.78 -2.19 1.31
N THR A 37 2.95 -1.15 1.22
CA THR A 37 2.04 -0.97 0.07
C THR A 37 2.28 0.34 -0.67
N ASP A 38 2.32 0.26 -2.01
CA ASP A 38 2.27 1.46 -2.86
C ASP A 38 0.81 1.83 -3.12
N ALA A 39 0.37 2.94 -2.52
CA ALA A 39 -0.99 3.43 -2.61
C ALA A 39 -1.13 4.68 -3.49
N VAL A 40 -0.17 4.95 -4.38
CA VAL A 40 -0.21 6.11 -5.30
C VAL A 40 -1.46 6.13 -6.17
N ALA A 41 -1.94 4.97 -6.61
CA ALA A 41 -3.15 4.85 -7.42
C ALA A 41 -4.45 4.93 -6.61
N THR A 42 -4.43 4.66 -5.30
CA THR A 42 -5.64 4.56 -4.46
C THR A 42 -5.86 5.79 -3.59
N VAL A 43 -4.81 6.34 -2.98
CA VAL A 43 -4.92 7.55 -2.14
C VAL A 43 -5.44 8.72 -2.97
N GLY A 44 -6.56 9.30 -2.54
CA GLY A 44 -7.26 10.36 -3.25
C GLY A 44 -8.33 9.89 -4.23
N ASN A 45 -8.33 8.60 -4.60
CA ASN A 45 -9.33 8.00 -5.49
C ASN A 45 -10.34 7.12 -4.75
N ILE A 46 -9.90 6.38 -3.72
CA ILE A 46 -10.75 5.56 -2.85
C ILE A 46 -10.40 5.82 -1.37
N PRO A 47 -11.30 5.49 -0.42
CA PRO A 47 -10.98 5.52 1.00
C PRO A 47 -9.77 4.63 1.30
N VAL A 48 -8.80 5.16 2.04
CA VAL A 48 -7.60 4.45 2.49
C VAL A 48 -7.40 4.76 3.96
N ASP A 49 -7.55 3.76 4.83
CA ASP A 49 -7.23 3.84 6.26
C ASP A 49 -6.04 2.92 6.57
N VAL A 50 -4.93 3.52 7.00
CA VAL A 50 -3.70 2.78 7.31
C VAL A 50 -3.87 1.77 8.45
N ASN A 51 -4.81 2.00 9.37
CA ASN A 51 -5.08 1.09 10.47
C ASN A 51 -5.86 -0.14 9.98
N GLU A 52 -6.79 0.07 9.03
CA GLU A 52 -7.53 -1.03 8.40
C GLU A 52 -6.62 -1.86 7.48
N LEU A 53 -5.72 -1.20 6.75
CA LEU A 53 -4.74 -1.87 5.88
C LEU A 53 -3.67 -2.66 6.66
N ASN A 54 -3.38 -2.26 7.90
CA ASN A 54 -2.42 -2.93 8.80
C ASN A 54 -1.02 -3.11 8.19
N VAL A 55 -0.59 -2.16 7.36
CA VAL A 55 0.74 -2.13 6.72
C VAL A 55 1.77 -1.48 7.62
N ASP A 56 3.04 -1.88 7.51
CA ASP A 56 4.14 -1.24 8.24
C ASP A 56 4.60 0.05 7.55
N LEU A 57 4.48 0.10 6.21
CA LEU A 57 4.92 1.21 5.37
C LEU A 57 3.90 1.47 4.26
N LEU A 58 3.71 2.73 3.89
CA LEU A 58 2.85 3.12 2.77
C LEU A 58 3.48 4.27 1.97
N SER A 59 3.49 4.12 0.64
CA SER A 59 3.85 5.20 -0.30
C SER A 59 2.59 5.86 -0.87
N LEU A 60 2.62 7.18 -1.01
CA LEU A 60 1.60 7.98 -1.68
C LEU A 60 2.26 9.14 -2.44
N SER A 61 1.52 9.75 -3.37
CA SER A 61 1.96 10.94 -4.12
C SER A 61 1.01 12.09 -3.84
N GLY A 62 1.57 13.25 -3.47
CA GLY A 62 0.79 14.46 -3.25
C GLY A 62 0.19 15.02 -4.55
N VAL A 63 0.77 14.72 -5.71
CA VAL A 63 0.26 15.21 -7.02
C VAL A 63 -1.19 14.80 -7.25
N SER A 64 -1.54 13.56 -6.90
CA SER A 64 -2.93 13.05 -6.98
C SER A 64 -3.89 13.77 -6.03
N LEU A 65 -3.35 14.44 -5.01
CA LEU A 65 -4.08 15.20 -3.99
C LEU A 65 -4.02 16.72 -4.24
N GLY A 66 -3.47 17.16 -5.37
CA GLY A 66 -3.31 18.58 -5.71
C GLY A 66 -2.12 19.27 -5.03
N ALA A 67 -1.18 18.51 -4.44
CA ALA A 67 0.05 19.06 -3.91
C ALA A 67 1.03 19.47 -5.04
N PRO A 68 2.00 20.36 -4.75
CA PRO A 68 3.06 20.70 -5.69
C PRO A 68 3.88 19.47 -6.11
N LYS A 69 4.50 19.53 -7.29
CA LYS A 69 5.41 18.47 -7.76
C LYS A 69 6.55 18.27 -6.75
N GLY A 70 6.85 17.01 -6.42
CA GLY A 70 7.90 16.64 -5.46
C GLY A 70 7.41 16.43 -4.02
N VAL A 71 6.08 16.45 -3.82
CA VAL A 71 5.38 16.10 -2.57
C VAL A 71 4.53 14.87 -2.80
#